data_AF-A0A2C5XIC9-F1
#
_entry.id   AF-A0A2C5XIC9-F1
#
_cell.length_a   1.000
_cell.length_b   1.000
_cell.length_c   1.000
_cell.angle_alpha   90.00
_cell.angle_beta   90.00
_cell.angle_gamma   90.00
#
_symmetry.space_group_name_H-M   'P 1'
#
loop_
_entity.id
_entity.type
_entity.pdbx_description
1 polymer ?
#
loop_
_entity_poly.entity_id
_entity_poly.type
_entity_poly.pdbx_seq_one_letter_code
_entity_poly.pdbx_strand_id
1 'polypeptide(L)'
;MEMPADDAAPDQPAEHQREHPSSIGLSREVTQLRANISRADFSDEKALQILRRTYRRSLRRRIEAGRFSADHILASLNPLDAQSKRCFASAQQGNRLVAMIRRTLLSAMGDAHEQDPAVISPTLWLLLAERICSAAGSNQDVSLFYRLTQVMPALLRAQISRQLISSLARAFVTAQASRHGIFSHWLLAAATFSKALQNLTALQCHELDQDMHEFFSHRGGGTEMEYRLRFSWMTVKAHDGRATTECFSETYKKMMGPDFSLNSLHLWQILMARLVATEAIDEAQYKARLETEYSFVNQRWTDLVVALMESKNPDSGLTELCRCLVTMDEFDTVGQALTSPPPASLRMDAVQALATACNDHREAIKLYEAVFAKMSASNMPHPWAWTIWAKYVEDMILDAQVNSPLVWKLINMGRRPPLDTDAEKAAQEVAAKMQLLDRMGQRFTQSPHLSDRQVLRNLQRCIKHQRVLSGRPTPCILDMLIDMMALDLCKGQTGRSARLNWLMDLIAETRGPQEAKKVGEALQMVANCPIAAGR
;
A
#
# COMPACT_ATOMS: atom_id res chain seq x y z
N MET A 1 -61.46 -2.54 60.07
CA MET A 1 -62.25 -3.60 59.40
C MET A 1 -61.30 -4.21 58.38
N GLU A 2 -60.39 -5.03 58.89
CA GLU A 2 -60.45 -6.50 58.82
C GLU A 2 -60.15 -7.03 57.41
N MET A 3 -58.99 -7.69 57.31
CA MET A 3 -58.69 -8.73 56.34
C MET A 3 -59.67 -9.91 56.49
N PRO A 4 -59.95 -10.67 55.41
CA PRO A 4 -59.12 -11.85 55.02
C PRO A 4 -58.93 -11.96 53.48
N ALA A 5 -57.79 -12.42 52.93
CA ALA A 5 -57.32 -13.81 52.73
C ALA A 5 -58.40 -14.76 52.17
N ASP A 6 -58.34 -15.16 50.90
CA ASP A 6 -57.78 -16.46 50.45
C ASP A 6 -57.93 -16.71 48.93
N ASP A 7 -57.03 -17.53 48.40
CA ASP A 7 -57.09 -18.45 47.24
C ASP A 7 -57.61 -18.05 45.84
N ALA A 8 -56.70 -18.15 44.85
CA ALA A 8 -56.73 -19.19 43.80
C ALA A 8 -55.88 -18.76 42.59
N ALA A 9 -54.74 -19.43 42.38
CA ALA A 9 -53.94 -19.34 41.16
C ALA A 9 -54.60 -20.14 40.02
N PRO A 10 -54.60 -19.68 38.76
CA PRO A 10 -54.98 -20.50 37.64
C PRO A 10 -53.78 -21.24 37.04
N ASP A 11 -54.01 -22.54 36.86
CA ASP A 11 -53.18 -23.55 36.19
C ASP A 11 -52.49 -23.06 34.91
N GLN A 12 -51.17 -23.27 34.86
CA GLN A 12 -50.42 -23.30 33.60
C GLN A 12 -50.51 -24.71 32.99
N PRO A 13 -50.93 -24.86 31.72
CA PRO A 13 -50.93 -26.15 31.05
C PRO A 13 -49.50 -26.58 30.70
N ALA A 14 -49.09 -27.67 31.34
CA ALA A 14 -48.06 -28.65 31.00
C ALA A 14 -47.20 -28.35 29.75
N GLU A 15 -45.96 -27.93 30.02
CA GLU A 15 -44.84 -28.00 29.08
C GLU A 15 -44.71 -29.43 28.53
N HIS A 16 -44.93 -29.56 27.23
CA HIS A 16 -44.47 -30.71 26.47
C HIS A 16 -42.96 -30.84 26.65
N GLN A 17 -42.56 -31.96 27.24
CA GLN A 17 -41.20 -32.46 27.30
C GLN A 17 -40.54 -32.34 25.92
N ARG A 18 -39.74 -31.30 25.75
CA ARG A 18 -38.78 -31.23 24.64
C ARG A 18 -37.75 -32.31 24.90
N GLU A 19 -37.73 -33.26 23.99
CA GLU A 19 -36.71 -34.30 23.84
C GLU A 19 -35.31 -33.75 24.15
N HIS A 20 -34.66 -34.38 25.12
CA HIS A 20 -33.26 -34.18 25.42
C HIS A 20 -32.41 -34.42 24.16
N PRO A 21 -31.42 -33.57 23.83
CA PRO A 21 -30.51 -33.86 22.74
C PRO A 21 -29.70 -35.11 23.10
N SER A 22 -29.79 -36.11 22.23
CA SER A 22 -29.08 -37.39 22.27
C SER A 22 -27.62 -37.17 22.69
N SER A 23 -27.20 -37.88 23.73
CA SER A 23 -25.81 -37.86 24.23
C SER A 23 -24.85 -38.29 23.11
N ILE A 24 -24.19 -37.32 22.47
CA ILE A 24 -23.14 -37.56 21.48
C ILE A 24 -22.05 -38.40 22.15
N GLY A 25 -21.86 -39.64 21.68
CA GLY A 25 -20.84 -40.53 22.20
C GLY A 25 -19.44 -39.94 22.02
N LEU A 26 -18.73 -39.68 23.12
CA LEU A 26 -17.36 -39.16 23.06
C LEU A 26 -16.43 -40.19 22.42
N SER A 27 -15.67 -39.76 21.41
CA SER A 27 -14.64 -40.61 20.80
C SER A 27 -13.65 -41.13 21.83
N ARG A 28 -13.15 -42.36 21.62
CA ARG A 28 -12.15 -43.01 22.51
C ARG A 28 -10.94 -42.10 22.75
N GLU A 29 -10.49 -41.38 21.72
CA GLU A 29 -9.34 -40.48 21.77
C GLU A 29 -9.58 -39.30 22.70
N VAL A 30 -10.78 -38.69 22.65
CA VAL A 30 -11.15 -37.57 23.52
C VAL A 30 -11.39 -38.05 24.95
N THR A 31 -12.04 -39.20 25.14
CA THR A 31 -12.22 -39.80 26.48
C THR A 31 -10.87 -40.12 27.12
N GLN A 32 -9.94 -40.71 26.36
CA GLN A 32 -8.60 -41.02 26.84
C GLN A 32 -7.78 -39.75 27.10
N LEU A 33 -7.93 -38.71 26.26
CA LEU A 33 -7.31 -37.41 26.50
C LEU A 33 -7.79 -36.81 27.84
N ARG A 34 -9.10 -36.74 28.06
CA ARG A 34 -9.68 -36.18 29.29
C ARG A 34 -9.29 -36.99 30.53
N ALA A 35 -9.31 -38.33 30.44
CA ALA A 35 -8.86 -39.20 31.53
C ALA A 35 -7.37 -39.05 31.87
N ASN A 36 -6.53 -38.79 30.87
CA ASN A 36 -5.11 -38.54 31.13
C ASN A 36 -4.88 -37.13 31.66
N ILE A 37 -5.71 -36.14 31.27
CA ILE A 37 -5.67 -34.79 31.84
C ILE A 37 -6.02 -34.84 33.32
N SER A 38 -7.08 -35.54 33.72
CA SER A 38 -7.47 -35.62 35.14
C SER A 38 -6.45 -36.34 36.03
N ARG A 39 -5.54 -37.14 35.45
CA ARG A 39 -4.49 -37.87 36.17
C ARG A 39 -3.12 -37.21 36.12
N ALA A 40 -2.91 -36.26 35.21
CA ALA A 40 -1.62 -35.63 34.99
C ALA A 40 -1.43 -34.42 35.90
N ASP A 41 -0.22 -34.28 36.46
CA ASP A 41 0.21 -33.04 37.08
C ASP A 41 0.75 -32.10 35.97
N PHE A 42 0.02 -31.01 35.73
CA PHE A 42 0.34 -30.02 34.69
C PHE A 42 1.35 -28.96 35.10
N SER A 43 2.02 -29.17 36.23
CA SER A 43 3.18 -28.39 36.65
C SER A 43 4.40 -28.60 35.72
N ASP A 44 4.42 -29.69 34.93
CA ASP A 44 5.49 -30.05 34.00
C ASP A 44 5.06 -29.96 32.51
N GLU A 45 5.77 -29.14 31.73
CA GLU A 45 5.58 -29.00 30.27
C GLU A 45 5.78 -30.33 29.52
N LYS A 46 6.57 -31.26 30.06
CA LYS A 46 6.76 -32.60 29.47
C LYS A 46 5.47 -33.43 29.48
N ALA A 47 4.64 -33.29 30.52
CA ALA A 47 3.36 -34.00 30.62
C ALA A 47 2.41 -33.58 29.49
N LEU A 48 2.33 -32.27 29.19
CA LEU A 48 1.58 -31.73 28.05
C LEU A 48 2.08 -32.28 26.71
N GLN A 49 3.40 -32.39 26.53
CA GLN A 49 3.98 -32.95 25.31
C GLN A 49 3.65 -34.43 25.12
N ILE A 50 3.66 -35.22 26.19
CA ILE A 50 3.31 -36.66 26.14
C ILE A 50 1.84 -36.83 25.74
N LEU A 51 0.93 -36.11 26.40
CA LEU A 51 -0.50 -36.13 26.05
C LEU A 51 -0.73 -35.78 24.59
N ARG A 52 -0.08 -34.71 24.12
CA ARG A 52 -0.15 -34.27 22.73
C ARG A 52 0.30 -35.36 21.77
N ARG A 53 1.46 -35.99 22.01
CA ARG A 53 2.01 -37.04 21.15
C ARG A 53 1.08 -38.26 21.10
N THR A 54 0.55 -38.68 22.25
CA THR A 54 -0.34 -39.83 22.35
C THR A 54 -1.65 -39.59 21.61
N TYR A 55 -2.30 -38.45 21.86
CA TYR A 55 -3.53 -38.08 21.16
C TYR A 55 -3.32 -37.96 19.64
N ARG A 56 -2.25 -37.27 19.21
CA ARG A 56 -1.91 -37.13 17.79
C ARG A 56 -1.75 -38.47 17.08
N ARG A 57 -1.03 -39.41 17.69
CA ARG A 57 -0.83 -40.76 17.12
C ARG A 57 -2.14 -41.52 17.02
N SER A 58 -2.98 -41.46 18.05
CA SER A 58 -4.26 -42.16 18.05
C SER A 58 -5.23 -41.59 17.00
N LEU A 59 -5.33 -40.27 16.92
CA LEU A 59 -6.18 -39.59 15.95
C LEU A 59 -5.75 -39.90 14.51
N ARG A 60 -4.45 -39.82 14.21
CA ARG A 60 -3.91 -40.15 12.87
C ARG A 60 -4.26 -41.57 12.44
N ARG A 61 -3.99 -42.56 13.29
CA ARG A 61 -4.30 -43.97 12.99
C ARG A 61 -5.78 -44.21 12.70
N ARG A 62 -6.67 -43.47 13.35
CA ARG A 62 -8.12 -43.60 13.09
C ARG A 62 -8.49 -43.02 11.73
N ILE A 63 -7.96 -41.84 11.42
CA ILE A 63 -8.16 -41.14 10.15
C ILE A 63 -7.62 -41.99 9.00
N GLU A 64 -6.37 -42.43 9.07
CA GLU A 64 -5.70 -43.29 8.08
C GLU A 64 -6.45 -44.63 7.89
N ALA A 65 -7.10 -45.15 8.94
CA ALA A 65 -7.88 -46.38 8.85
C ALA A 65 -9.31 -46.18 8.30
N GLY A 66 -9.69 -44.98 7.83
CA GLY A 66 -11.03 -44.68 7.30
C GLY A 66 -12.16 -44.77 8.34
N ARG A 67 -11.84 -44.79 9.64
CA ARG A 67 -12.81 -44.94 10.74
C ARG A 67 -13.17 -43.61 11.41
N PHE A 68 -13.04 -42.52 10.67
CA PHE A 68 -13.27 -41.16 11.15
C PHE A 68 -14.67 -40.68 10.72
N SER A 69 -15.44 -40.13 11.66
CA SER A 69 -16.85 -39.73 11.43
C SER A 69 -17.12 -38.29 11.88
N ALA A 70 -18.33 -37.79 11.61
CA ALA A 70 -18.78 -36.45 12.01
C ALA A 70 -18.66 -36.22 13.53
N ASP A 71 -19.07 -37.20 14.35
CA ASP A 71 -18.96 -37.10 15.82
C ASP A 71 -17.51 -36.95 16.28
N HIS A 72 -16.58 -37.62 15.59
CA HIS A 72 -15.15 -37.49 15.89
C HIS A 72 -14.63 -36.08 15.57
N ILE A 73 -15.13 -35.43 14.51
CA ILE A 73 -14.81 -34.03 14.21
C ILE A 73 -15.31 -33.13 15.34
N LEU A 74 -16.59 -33.24 15.71
CA LEU A 74 -17.19 -32.40 16.75
C LEU A 74 -16.46 -32.55 18.09
N ALA A 75 -16.16 -33.79 18.47
CA ALA A 75 -15.41 -34.10 19.69
C ALA A 75 -13.97 -33.55 19.63
N SER A 76 -13.31 -33.59 18.48
CA SER A 76 -11.93 -33.11 18.30
C SER A 76 -11.84 -31.59 18.19
N LEU A 77 -12.88 -30.92 17.71
CA LEU A 77 -12.94 -29.45 17.67
C LEU A 77 -13.12 -28.85 19.07
N ASN A 78 -13.83 -29.54 19.97
CA ASN A 78 -13.99 -29.12 21.36
C ASN A 78 -13.61 -30.25 22.33
N PRO A 79 -12.31 -30.58 22.44
CA PRO A 79 -11.86 -31.79 23.14
C PRO A 79 -11.91 -31.67 24.67
N LEU A 80 -11.96 -30.45 25.22
CA LEU A 80 -11.92 -30.21 26.67
C LEU A 80 -13.29 -29.78 27.20
N ASP A 81 -13.81 -30.52 28.19
CA ASP A 81 -14.96 -30.12 29.00
C ASP A 81 -14.58 -29.20 30.15
N ALA A 82 -15.57 -28.72 30.89
CA ALA A 82 -15.37 -27.82 32.03
C ALA A 82 -14.46 -28.43 33.10
N GLN A 83 -14.55 -29.74 33.34
CA GLN A 83 -13.71 -30.44 34.31
C GLN A 83 -12.25 -30.49 33.87
N SER A 84 -12.00 -30.90 32.61
CA SER A 84 -10.65 -30.94 32.05
C SER A 84 -9.99 -29.57 32.03
N LYS A 85 -10.76 -28.50 31.77
CA LYS A 85 -10.25 -27.12 31.78
C LYS A 85 -9.77 -26.68 33.16
N ARG A 86 -10.34 -27.19 34.26
CA ARG A 86 -9.95 -26.86 35.64
C ARG A 86 -8.62 -27.49 36.05
N CYS A 87 -8.17 -28.53 35.36
CA CYS A 87 -6.89 -29.20 35.64
C CYS A 87 -5.67 -28.39 35.17
N PHE A 88 -5.86 -27.37 34.32
CA PHE A 88 -4.76 -26.54 33.84
C PHE A 88 -4.52 -25.35 34.78
N ALA A 89 -3.25 -24.99 34.97
CA ALA A 89 -2.89 -23.83 35.79
C ALA A 89 -3.38 -22.50 35.19
N SER A 90 -3.59 -22.45 33.87
CA SER A 90 -4.19 -21.28 33.21
C SER A 90 -5.08 -21.67 32.02
N ALA A 91 -6.05 -20.82 31.71
CA ALA A 91 -6.87 -20.96 30.50
C ALA A 91 -6.03 -20.95 29.21
N GLN A 92 -4.88 -20.28 29.22
CA GLN A 92 -3.97 -20.23 28.08
C GLN A 92 -3.38 -21.61 27.75
N GLN A 93 -3.02 -22.42 28.75
CA GLN A 93 -2.51 -23.79 28.55
C GLN A 93 -3.58 -24.69 27.90
N GLY A 94 -4.81 -24.65 28.41
CA GLY A 94 -5.94 -25.38 27.84
C GLY A 94 -6.22 -24.96 26.39
N ASN A 95 -6.23 -23.65 26.11
CA ASN A 95 -6.46 -23.11 24.76
C ASN A 95 -5.32 -23.49 23.79
N ARG A 96 -4.06 -23.54 24.26
CA ARG A 96 -2.93 -24.05 23.45
C ARG A 96 -3.13 -25.52 23.08
N LEU A 97 -3.55 -26.37 24.03
CA LEU A 97 -3.84 -27.77 23.77
C LEU A 97 -4.94 -27.96 22.73
N VAL A 98 -6.06 -27.23 22.87
CA VAL A 98 -7.18 -27.25 21.91
C VAL A 98 -6.71 -26.83 20.52
N ALA A 99 -5.98 -25.71 20.39
CA ALA A 99 -5.46 -25.24 19.11
C ALA A 99 -4.54 -26.27 18.44
N MET A 100 -3.69 -26.93 19.22
CA MET A 100 -2.81 -28.01 18.71
C MET A 100 -3.59 -29.22 18.23
N ILE A 101 -4.64 -29.62 18.94
CA ILE A 101 -5.52 -30.73 18.55
C ILE A 101 -6.21 -30.42 17.22
N ARG A 102 -6.83 -29.23 17.11
CA ARG A 102 -7.50 -28.78 15.87
C ARG A 102 -6.55 -28.73 14.67
N ARG A 103 -5.32 -28.25 14.86
CA ARG A 103 -4.30 -28.24 13.79
C ARG A 103 -3.84 -29.66 13.42
N THR A 104 -3.75 -30.55 14.40
CA THR A 104 -3.40 -31.96 14.19
C THR A 104 -4.48 -32.68 13.40
N LEU A 105 -5.75 -32.43 13.72
CA LEU A 105 -6.90 -32.94 12.96
C LEU A 105 -6.81 -32.55 11.48
N LEU A 106 -6.66 -31.26 11.17
CA LEU A 106 -6.55 -30.78 9.79
C LEU A 106 -5.36 -31.40 9.05
N SER A 107 -4.21 -31.48 9.72
CA SER A 107 -3.02 -32.06 9.10
C SER A 107 -3.19 -33.56 8.85
N ALA A 108 -3.76 -34.30 9.80
CA ALA A 108 -4.00 -35.73 9.65
C ALA A 108 -5.02 -36.03 8.54
N MET A 109 -6.10 -35.24 8.43
CA MET A 109 -7.06 -35.38 7.34
C MET A 109 -6.43 -35.04 5.98
N GLY A 110 -5.60 -33.99 5.91
CA GLY A 110 -4.85 -33.65 4.70
C GLY A 110 -3.89 -34.75 4.29
N ASP A 111 -3.03 -35.21 5.20
CA ASP A 111 -2.05 -36.28 4.98
C ASP A 111 -2.75 -37.57 4.50
N ALA A 112 -3.88 -37.94 5.10
CA ALA A 112 -4.62 -39.14 4.73
C ALA A 112 -5.32 -39.01 3.36
N HIS A 113 -5.89 -37.85 3.05
CA HIS A 113 -6.55 -37.60 1.76
C HIS A 113 -5.54 -37.56 0.60
N GLU A 114 -4.32 -37.05 0.84
CA GLU A 114 -3.23 -37.07 -0.14
C GLU A 114 -2.78 -38.50 -0.47
N GLN A 115 -2.76 -39.39 0.52
CA GLN A 115 -2.42 -40.81 0.33
C GLN A 115 -3.54 -41.60 -0.34
N ASP A 116 -4.78 -41.39 0.10
CA ASP A 116 -5.96 -42.01 -0.48
C ASP A 116 -7.17 -41.06 -0.37
N PRO A 117 -7.59 -40.45 -1.49
CA PRO A 117 -8.71 -39.51 -1.51
C PRO A 117 -10.03 -40.10 -0.98
N ALA A 118 -10.21 -41.43 -1.03
CA ALA A 118 -11.44 -42.09 -0.57
C ALA A 118 -11.55 -42.18 0.96
N VAL A 119 -10.44 -42.05 1.69
CA VAL A 119 -10.40 -42.18 3.16
C VAL A 119 -11.18 -41.08 3.87
N ILE A 120 -11.20 -39.87 3.31
CA ILE A 120 -11.90 -38.71 3.86
C ILE A 120 -13.03 -38.31 2.93
N SER A 121 -14.28 -38.54 3.37
CA SER A 121 -15.43 -38.19 2.56
C SER A 121 -15.59 -36.67 2.40
N PRO A 122 -16.14 -36.20 1.26
CA PRO A 122 -16.45 -34.78 1.04
C PRO A 122 -17.25 -34.13 2.17
N THR A 123 -18.23 -34.84 2.72
CA THR A 123 -19.10 -34.36 3.79
C THR A 123 -18.31 -34.02 5.06
N LEU A 124 -17.26 -34.77 5.39
CA LEU A 124 -16.42 -34.50 6.56
C LEU A 124 -15.60 -33.21 6.37
N TRP A 125 -15.10 -32.96 5.16
CA TRP A 125 -14.43 -31.70 4.85
C TRP A 125 -15.36 -30.50 4.96
N LEU A 126 -16.57 -30.60 4.39
CA LEU A 126 -17.56 -29.52 4.43
C LEU A 126 -18.07 -29.26 5.85
N LEU A 127 -18.32 -30.31 6.65
CA LEU A 127 -18.66 -30.16 8.06
C LEU A 127 -17.56 -29.45 8.84
N LEU A 128 -16.29 -29.78 8.58
CA LEU A 128 -15.16 -29.12 9.23
C LEU A 128 -15.07 -27.65 8.82
N ALA A 129 -15.28 -27.33 7.54
CA ALA A 129 -15.34 -25.97 7.04
C ALA A 129 -16.45 -25.16 7.70
N GLU A 130 -17.67 -25.71 7.77
CA GLU A 130 -18.81 -25.10 8.46
C GLU A 130 -18.46 -24.73 9.90
N ARG A 131 -17.91 -25.69 10.67
CA ARG A 131 -17.58 -25.45 12.08
C ARG A 131 -16.47 -24.43 12.29
N ILE A 132 -15.48 -24.37 11.39
CA ILE A 132 -14.41 -23.37 11.47
C ILE A 132 -14.96 -21.98 11.09
N CYS A 133 -15.78 -21.90 10.05
CA CYS A 133 -16.34 -20.64 9.57
C CYS A 133 -17.41 -20.04 10.48
N SER A 134 -18.16 -20.87 11.23
CA SER A 134 -19.14 -20.40 12.22
C SER A 134 -18.51 -19.99 13.57
N ALA A 135 -17.18 -19.99 13.69
CA ALA A 135 -16.50 -19.59 14.91
C ALA A 135 -16.51 -18.06 15.12
N ALA A 136 -16.12 -17.61 16.32
CA ALA A 136 -16.17 -16.21 16.73
C ALA A 136 -15.09 -15.31 16.07
N GLY A 137 -14.38 -15.78 15.05
CA GLY A 137 -13.37 -15.00 14.33
C GLY A 137 -12.08 -14.73 15.14
N SER A 138 -11.74 -15.59 16.10
CA SER A 138 -10.48 -15.43 16.85
C SER A 138 -9.26 -15.68 15.96
N ASN A 139 -8.07 -15.24 16.39
CA ASN A 139 -6.82 -15.50 15.67
C ASN A 139 -6.57 -17.01 15.47
N GLN A 140 -7.05 -17.85 16.41
CA GLN A 140 -6.97 -19.30 16.28
C GLN A 140 -7.89 -19.82 15.17
N ASP A 141 -9.11 -19.27 15.08
CA ASP A 141 -10.08 -19.67 14.05
C ASP A 141 -9.57 -19.30 12.65
N VAL A 142 -8.99 -18.10 12.49
CA VAL A 142 -8.32 -17.70 11.24
C VAL A 142 -7.13 -18.59 10.91
N SER A 143 -6.30 -18.94 11.89
CA SER A 143 -5.17 -19.84 11.67
C SER A 143 -5.62 -21.24 11.24
N LEU A 144 -6.76 -21.70 11.78
CA LEU A 144 -7.38 -22.97 11.39
C LEU A 144 -8.00 -22.89 10.01
N PHE A 145 -8.67 -21.79 9.68
CA PHE A 145 -9.22 -21.56 8.34
C PHE A 145 -8.11 -21.48 7.30
N TYR A 146 -7.02 -20.77 7.58
CA TYR A 146 -5.83 -20.76 6.73
C TYR A 146 -5.29 -22.18 6.51
N ARG A 147 -5.15 -22.97 7.58
CA ARG A 147 -4.69 -24.35 7.45
C ARG A 147 -5.67 -25.21 6.66
N LEU A 148 -6.98 -25.03 6.86
CA LEU A 148 -8.03 -25.72 6.11
C LEU A 148 -7.89 -25.40 4.62
N THR A 149 -7.77 -24.14 4.23
CA THR A 149 -7.66 -23.78 2.81
C THR A 149 -6.38 -24.30 2.16
N GLN A 150 -5.32 -24.60 2.92
CA GLN A 150 -4.12 -25.26 2.40
C GLN A 150 -4.30 -26.76 2.13
N VAL A 151 -5.02 -27.48 3.00
CA VAL A 151 -5.09 -28.96 2.96
C VAL A 151 -6.36 -29.48 2.30
N MET A 152 -7.42 -28.67 2.24
CA MET A 152 -8.69 -29.05 1.65
C MET A 152 -8.57 -29.10 0.11
N PRO A 153 -9.06 -30.16 -0.55
CA PRO A 153 -9.04 -30.26 -2.01
C PRO A 153 -9.72 -29.07 -2.68
N ALA A 154 -9.14 -28.56 -3.77
CA ALA A 154 -9.61 -27.34 -4.43
C ALA A 154 -11.10 -27.40 -4.84
N LEU A 155 -11.56 -28.56 -5.35
CA LEU A 155 -12.96 -28.77 -5.72
C LEU A 155 -13.92 -28.66 -4.54
N LEU A 156 -13.53 -29.16 -3.37
CA LEU A 156 -14.34 -29.08 -2.16
C LEU A 156 -14.25 -27.68 -1.54
N ARG A 157 -13.08 -27.06 -1.57
CA ARG A 157 -12.87 -25.68 -1.10
C ARG A 157 -13.75 -24.68 -1.86
N ALA A 158 -13.96 -24.91 -3.17
CA ALA A 158 -14.91 -24.13 -3.98
C ALA A 158 -16.38 -24.30 -3.57
N GLN A 159 -16.72 -25.38 -2.85
CA GLN A 159 -18.08 -25.66 -2.35
C GLN A 159 -18.35 -25.06 -0.97
N ILE A 160 -17.35 -24.46 -0.30
CA ILE A 160 -17.59 -23.73 0.94
C ILE A 160 -18.53 -22.56 0.61
N SER A 161 -19.69 -22.53 1.29
CA SER A 161 -20.73 -21.56 0.97
C SER A 161 -20.26 -20.13 1.22
N ARG A 162 -20.68 -19.21 0.35
CA ARG A 162 -20.47 -17.77 0.48
C ARG A 162 -20.83 -17.27 1.88
N GLN A 163 -21.99 -17.68 2.40
CA GLN A 163 -22.49 -17.26 3.73
C GLN A 163 -21.52 -17.62 4.87
N LEU A 164 -20.87 -18.80 4.82
CA LEU A 164 -19.92 -19.24 5.83
C LEU A 164 -18.64 -18.39 5.79
N ILE A 165 -18.10 -18.14 4.59
CA ILE A 165 -16.90 -17.31 4.41
C ILE A 165 -17.17 -15.88 4.89
N SER A 166 -18.31 -15.30 4.51
CA SER A 166 -18.72 -13.96 4.92
C SER A 166 -19.00 -13.87 6.42
N SER A 167 -19.58 -14.91 7.03
CA SER A 167 -19.76 -14.98 8.48
C SER A 167 -18.42 -14.95 9.22
N LEU A 168 -17.45 -15.76 8.78
CA LEU A 168 -16.09 -15.76 9.36
C LEU A 168 -15.40 -14.40 9.18
N ALA A 169 -15.49 -13.79 8.00
CA ALA A 169 -14.89 -12.50 7.72
C ALA A 169 -15.49 -11.39 8.61
N ARG A 170 -16.82 -11.33 8.73
CA ARG A 170 -17.50 -10.38 9.62
C ARG A 170 -17.12 -10.60 11.09
N ALA A 171 -17.07 -11.85 11.55
CA ALA A 171 -16.67 -12.18 12.90
C ALA A 171 -15.21 -11.77 13.17
N PHE A 172 -14.30 -12.06 12.24
CA PHE A 172 -12.89 -11.68 12.33
C PHE A 172 -12.72 -10.16 12.37
N VAL A 173 -13.31 -9.43 11.42
CA VAL A 173 -13.21 -7.97 11.34
C VAL A 173 -13.79 -7.33 12.61
N THR A 174 -14.90 -7.84 13.13
CA THR A 174 -15.49 -7.36 14.39
C THR A 174 -14.59 -7.65 15.60
N ALA A 175 -13.97 -8.83 15.65
CA ALA A 175 -13.03 -9.20 16.70
C ALA A 175 -11.72 -8.40 16.63
N GLN A 176 -11.27 -8.00 15.44
CA GLN A 176 -10.11 -7.13 15.27
C GLN A 176 -10.45 -5.68 15.63
N ALA A 177 -11.63 -5.18 15.26
CA ALA A 177 -12.06 -3.82 15.55
C ALA A 177 -12.29 -3.56 17.05
N SER A 178 -12.66 -4.59 17.82
CA SER A 178 -12.82 -4.49 19.27
C SER A 178 -11.49 -4.44 20.03
N ARG A 179 -10.36 -4.74 19.37
CA ARG A 179 -9.01 -4.68 19.94
C ARG A 179 -8.33 -3.37 19.56
N HIS A 180 -7.33 -2.96 20.33
CA HIS A 180 -6.46 -1.85 19.93
C HIS A 180 -5.55 -2.32 18.77
N GLY A 181 -5.75 -1.78 17.57
CA GLY A 181 -5.08 -2.19 16.31
C GLY A 181 -3.59 -1.83 16.18
N ILE A 182 -2.93 -1.48 17.29
CA ILE A 182 -1.53 -0.99 17.29
C ILE A 182 -0.52 -2.13 17.39
N PHE A 183 -0.95 -3.33 17.81
CA PHE A 183 -0.02 -4.42 18.12
C PHE A 183 0.37 -5.26 16.90
N SER A 184 1.63 -5.70 16.84
CA SER A 184 2.17 -6.55 15.76
C SER A 184 1.35 -7.83 15.51
N HIS A 185 0.86 -8.47 16.58
CA HIS A 185 0.04 -9.69 16.47
C HIS A 185 -1.32 -9.47 15.78
N TRP A 186 -1.83 -8.24 15.79
CA TRP A 186 -3.06 -7.84 15.10
C TRP A 186 -2.84 -7.87 13.58
N LEU A 187 -1.75 -7.25 13.13
CA LEU A 187 -1.35 -7.22 11.72
C LEU A 187 -0.99 -8.61 11.19
N LEU A 188 -0.27 -9.41 11.97
CA LEU A 188 0.04 -10.81 11.59
C LEU A 188 -1.22 -11.68 11.43
N ALA A 189 -2.26 -11.43 12.22
CA ALA A 189 -3.53 -12.13 12.08
C ALA A 189 -4.25 -11.72 10.77
N ALA A 190 -4.23 -10.43 10.41
CA ALA A 190 -4.75 -9.95 9.14
C ALA A 190 -3.99 -10.53 7.94
N ALA A 191 -2.65 -10.58 8.01
CA ALA A 191 -1.82 -11.22 7.00
C ALA A 191 -2.16 -12.70 6.83
N THR A 192 -2.35 -13.43 7.94
CA THR A 192 -2.74 -14.85 7.91
C THR A 192 -4.13 -15.03 7.28
N PHE A 193 -5.08 -14.14 7.60
CA PHE A 193 -6.41 -14.21 7.02
C PHE A 193 -6.37 -13.91 5.52
N SER A 194 -5.61 -12.90 5.10
CA SER A 194 -5.41 -12.59 3.68
C SER A 194 -4.82 -13.76 2.90
N LYS A 195 -3.76 -14.40 3.43
CA LYS A 195 -3.19 -15.64 2.86
C LYS A 195 -4.25 -16.77 2.76
N ALA A 196 -5.19 -16.86 3.71
CA ALA A 196 -6.30 -17.81 3.64
C ALA A 196 -7.30 -17.47 2.52
N LEU A 197 -7.64 -16.19 2.36
CA LEU A 197 -8.54 -15.71 1.30
C LEU A 197 -7.93 -15.89 -0.08
N GLN A 198 -6.62 -15.71 -0.24
CA GLN A 198 -5.92 -16.00 -1.50
C GLN A 198 -6.06 -17.46 -1.92
N ASN A 199 -6.29 -18.41 -1.01
CA ASN A 199 -6.55 -19.79 -1.40
C ASN A 199 -7.96 -20.04 -1.95
N LEU A 200 -8.88 -19.07 -1.84
CA LEU A 200 -10.24 -19.19 -2.38
C LEU A 200 -10.27 -18.99 -3.91
N THR A 201 -11.39 -19.34 -4.52
CA THR A 201 -11.62 -19.07 -5.95
C THR A 201 -11.87 -17.57 -6.19
N ALA A 202 -11.62 -17.11 -7.41
CA ALA A 202 -11.89 -15.70 -7.79
C ALA A 202 -13.36 -15.31 -7.57
N LEU A 203 -14.30 -16.23 -7.85
CA LEU A 203 -15.73 -16.02 -7.60
C LEU A 203 -16.01 -15.83 -6.10
N GLN A 204 -15.50 -16.72 -5.24
CA GLN A 204 -15.69 -16.60 -3.79
C GLN A 204 -15.09 -15.31 -3.22
N CYS A 205 -13.92 -14.88 -3.71
CA CYS A 205 -13.33 -13.60 -3.31
C CYS A 205 -14.19 -12.41 -3.75
N HIS A 206 -14.70 -12.42 -4.98
CA HIS A 206 -15.57 -11.35 -5.48
C HIS A 206 -16.87 -11.25 -4.69
N GLU A 207 -17.52 -12.39 -4.41
CA GLU A 207 -18.74 -12.45 -3.60
C GLU A 207 -18.51 -11.99 -2.15
N LEU A 208 -17.37 -12.36 -1.56
CA LEU A 208 -16.97 -11.90 -0.24
C LEU A 208 -16.79 -10.38 -0.21
N ASP A 209 -16.19 -9.80 -1.24
CA ASP A 209 -15.99 -8.35 -1.32
C ASP A 209 -17.29 -7.59 -1.44
N GLN A 210 -18.27 -8.14 -2.17
CA GLN A 210 -19.64 -7.61 -2.20
C GLN A 210 -20.30 -7.71 -0.81
N ASP A 211 -20.22 -8.86 -0.15
CA ASP A 211 -20.84 -9.09 1.17
C ASP A 211 -20.25 -8.21 2.26
N MET A 212 -18.94 -7.96 2.20
CA MET A 212 -18.24 -7.09 3.13
C MET A 212 -18.59 -5.64 2.83
N HIS A 213 -18.63 -5.21 1.57
CA HIS A 213 -19.08 -3.87 1.22
C HIS A 213 -20.50 -3.60 1.71
N GLU A 214 -21.44 -4.51 1.46
CA GLU A 214 -22.81 -4.42 1.97
C GLU A 214 -22.85 -4.33 3.49
N PHE A 215 -22.05 -5.14 4.19
CA PHE A 215 -21.94 -5.11 5.65
C PHE A 215 -21.49 -3.74 6.20
N PHE A 216 -20.62 -3.02 5.49
CA PHE A 216 -20.18 -1.69 5.90
C PHE A 216 -21.12 -0.57 5.47
N SER A 217 -21.86 -0.73 4.37
CA SER A 217 -22.84 0.26 3.89
C SER A 217 -24.09 0.33 4.77
N HIS A 218 -24.47 -0.76 5.43
CA HIS A 218 -25.60 -0.79 6.36
C HIS A 218 -25.30 -0.18 7.74
N ARG A 219 -24.04 0.18 8.00
CA ARG A 219 -23.59 0.83 9.23
C ARG A 219 -23.25 2.28 8.88
N GLY A 220 -23.60 3.22 9.75
CA GLY A 220 -23.37 4.64 9.50
C GLY A 220 -21.89 4.97 9.27
N GLY A 221 -21.59 6.20 8.87
CA GLY A 221 -20.22 6.66 8.64
C GLY A 221 -19.54 7.32 9.84
N GLY A 222 -20.06 7.17 11.07
CA GLY A 222 -19.84 8.17 12.12
C GLY A 222 -19.21 7.70 13.42
N THR A 223 -19.14 6.39 13.68
CA THR A 223 -18.64 5.85 14.96
C THR A 223 -17.20 5.36 14.88
N GLU A 224 -16.48 5.43 16.01
CA GLU A 224 -15.13 4.86 16.13
C GLU A 224 -15.12 3.34 15.82
N MET A 225 -16.20 2.64 16.16
CA MET A 225 -16.32 1.21 15.84
C MET A 225 -16.39 0.98 14.33
N GLU A 226 -17.21 1.74 13.60
CA GLU A 226 -17.28 1.68 12.14
C GLU A 226 -15.92 1.99 11.50
N TYR A 227 -15.20 2.95 12.08
CA TYR A 227 -13.84 3.26 11.66
C TYR A 227 -12.92 2.04 11.79
N ARG A 228 -12.90 1.43 12.98
CA ARG A 228 -12.03 0.27 13.25
C ARG A 228 -12.41 -0.96 12.43
N LEU A 229 -13.70 -1.13 12.12
CA LEU A 229 -14.21 -2.20 11.25
C LEU A 229 -13.68 -2.04 9.81
N ARG A 230 -13.82 -0.86 9.21
CA ARG A 230 -13.31 -0.57 7.85
C ARG A 230 -11.79 -0.71 7.80
N PHE A 231 -11.08 -0.15 8.78
CA PHE A 231 -9.64 -0.31 8.92
C PHE A 231 -9.20 -1.78 9.02
N SER A 232 -9.88 -2.59 9.85
CA SER A 232 -9.59 -4.02 10.01
C SER A 232 -9.69 -4.78 8.69
N TRP A 233 -10.73 -4.50 7.90
CA TRP A 233 -10.89 -5.12 6.58
C TRP A 233 -9.86 -4.62 5.57
N MET A 234 -9.57 -3.32 5.56
CA MET A 234 -8.56 -2.76 4.66
C MET A 234 -7.16 -3.29 4.93
N THR A 235 -6.81 -3.60 6.18
CA THR A 235 -5.54 -4.27 6.51
C THR A 235 -5.48 -5.68 5.92
N VAL A 236 -6.58 -6.45 5.95
CA VAL A 236 -6.64 -7.77 5.30
C VAL A 236 -6.43 -7.63 3.79
N LYS A 237 -7.06 -6.64 3.17
CA LYS A 237 -6.92 -6.35 1.74
C LYS A 237 -5.54 -5.85 1.36
N ALA A 238 -4.88 -5.08 2.22
CA ALA A 238 -3.52 -4.61 1.99
C ALA A 238 -2.51 -5.77 1.89
N HIS A 239 -2.75 -6.87 2.63
CA HIS A 239 -1.95 -8.09 2.54
C HIS A 239 -2.25 -8.98 1.33
N ASP A 240 -3.20 -8.61 0.46
CA ASP A 240 -3.52 -9.39 -0.73
C ASP A 240 -2.46 -9.20 -1.82
N GLY A 241 -1.55 -10.17 -1.94
CA GLY A 241 -0.49 -10.17 -2.94
C GLY A 241 -0.98 -10.40 -4.38
N ARG A 242 -2.26 -10.78 -4.58
CA ARG A 242 -2.85 -10.94 -5.91
C ARG A 242 -3.51 -9.66 -6.42
N ALA A 243 -3.88 -8.75 -5.53
CA ALA A 243 -4.49 -7.49 -5.91
C ALA A 243 -3.47 -6.58 -6.57
N THR A 244 -3.81 -5.98 -7.71
CA THR A 244 -3.05 -4.85 -8.25
C THR A 244 -3.25 -3.62 -7.36
N THR A 245 -2.37 -2.64 -7.48
CA THR A 245 -2.45 -1.43 -6.66
C THR A 245 -3.65 -0.59 -7.05
N GLU A 246 -4.04 -0.60 -8.33
CA GLU A 246 -5.27 0.01 -8.81
C GLU A 246 -6.49 -0.63 -8.15
N CYS A 247 -6.58 -1.97 -8.16
CA CYS A 247 -7.69 -2.70 -7.54
C CYS A 247 -7.76 -2.47 -6.02
N PHE A 248 -6.58 -2.43 -5.36
CA PHE A 248 -6.49 -2.10 -3.94
C PHE A 248 -6.98 -0.68 -3.66
N SER A 249 -6.55 0.32 -4.44
CA SER A 249 -6.93 1.72 -4.24
C SER A 249 -8.39 1.99 -4.57
N GLU A 250 -8.97 1.32 -5.57
CA GLU A 250 -10.41 1.33 -5.82
C GLU A 250 -11.19 0.75 -4.64
N THR A 251 -10.72 -0.37 -4.09
CA THR A 251 -11.29 -0.97 -2.88
C THR A 251 -11.19 0.00 -1.72
N TYR A 252 -10.03 0.64 -1.51
CA TYR A 252 -9.85 1.67 -0.48
C TYR A 252 -10.87 2.79 -0.62
N LYS A 253 -10.96 3.42 -1.79
CA LYS A 253 -11.91 4.53 -2.05
C LYS A 253 -13.36 4.11 -1.81
N LYS A 254 -13.76 2.94 -2.31
CA LYS A 254 -15.11 2.40 -2.14
C LYS A 254 -15.44 2.11 -0.67
N MET A 255 -14.45 1.68 0.10
CA MET A 255 -14.60 1.26 1.49
C MET A 255 -14.52 2.40 2.49
N MET A 256 -13.76 3.44 2.17
CA MET A 256 -13.56 4.59 3.03
C MET A 256 -14.62 5.65 2.73
N GLY A 257 -14.87 5.94 1.46
CA GLY A 257 -15.74 7.03 1.05
C GLY A 257 -15.07 8.40 1.24
N PRO A 258 -15.70 9.49 0.77
CA PRO A 258 -15.11 10.83 0.78
C PRO A 258 -14.98 11.44 2.19
N ASP A 259 -15.85 11.05 3.12
CA ASP A 259 -15.91 11.64 4.45
C ASP A 259 -14.98 10.96 5.46
N PHE A 260 -14.19 9.98 5.01
CA PHE A 260 -13.42 9.11 5.88
C PHE A 260 -11.94 9.13 5.51
N SER A 261 -11.10 9.64 6.41
CA SER A 261 -9.64 9.62 6.27
C SER A 261 -8.99 8.77 7.35
N LEU A 262 -7.93 8.05 6.99
CA LEU A 262 -7.13 7.35 7.99
C LEU A 262 -6.26 8.34 8.74
N ASN A 263 -6.06 8.08 10.04
CA ASN A 263 -4.97 8.74 10.72
C ASN A 263 -3.63 8.23 10.14
N SER A 264 -2.59 9.03 10.30
CA SER A 264 -1.27 8.76 9.73
C SER A 264 -0.67 7.42 10.16
N LEU A 265 -1.00 6.91 11.36
CA LEU A 265 -0.52 5.61 11.85
C LEU A 265 -1.22 4.45 11.14
N HIS A 266 -2.54 4.49 11.01
CA HIS A 266 -3.30 3.45 10.33
C HIS A 266 -3.01 3.42 8.82
N LEU A 267 -2.82 4.59 8.20
CA LEU A 267 -2.32 4.70 6.83
C LEU A 267 -0.94 4.03 6.68
N TRP A 268 -0.02 4.31 7.61
CA TRP A 268 1.30 3.67 7.64
C TRP A 268 1.19 2.15 7.75
N GLN A 269 0.32 1.62 8.63
CA GLN A 269 0.14 0.18 8.79
C GLN A 269 -0.41 -0.50 7.53
N ILE A 270 -1.35 0.13 6.84
CA ILE A 270 -1.90 -0.37 5.57
C ILE A 270 -0.84 -0.36 4.47
N LEU A 271 -0.08 0.73 4.33
CA LEU A 271 0.95 0.80 3.29
C LEU A 271 2.11 -0.15 3.59
N MET A 272 2.51 -0.32 4.85
CA MET A 272 3.46 -1.36 5.24
C MET A 272 2.97 -2.76 4.85
N ALA A 273 1.69 -3.07 5.13
CA ALA A 273 1.10 -4.34 4.73
C ALA A 273 1.10 -4.53 3.21
N ARG A 274 0.82 -3.47 2.45
CA ARG A 274 0.85 -3.47 0.98
C ARG A 274 2.25 -3.68 0.42
N LEU A 275 3.24 -2.98 0.94
CA LEU A 275 4.64 -3.08 0.50
C LEU A 275 5.23 -4.48 0.74
N VAL A 276 4.76 -5.18 1.77
CA VAL A 276 5.12 -6.60 1.98
C VAL A 276 4.41 -7.51 1.00
N ALA A 277 3.13 -7.25 0.71
CA ALA A 277 2.36 -8.03 -0.25
C ALA A 277 2.90 -7.91 -1.68
N THR A 278 3.50 -6.78 -2.03
CA THR A 278 4.16 -6.52 -3.32
C THR A 278 5.66 -6.83 -3.32
N GLU A 279 6.18 -7.42 -2.24
CA GLU A 279 7.59 -7.78 -2.08
C GLU A 279 8.58 -6.60 -2.15
N ALA A 280 8.11 -5.36 -1.98
CA ALA A 280 8.96 -4.18 -1.86
C ALA A 280 9.77 -4.17 -0.55
N ILE A 281 9.22 -4.81 0.50
CA ILE A 281 9.87 -5.03 1.79
C ILE A 281 9.71 -6.51 2.15
N ASP A 282 10.75 -7.13 2.69
CA ASP A 282 10.68 -8.53 3.10
C ASP A 282 9.94 -8.74 4.44
N GLU A 283 9.52 -9.98 4.73
CA GLU A 283 8.76 -10.31 5.94
C GLU A 283 9.56 -10.07 7.25
N ALA A 284 10.90 -10.14 7.19
CA ALA A 284 11.75 -9.88 8.35
C ALA A 284 11.86 -8.39 8.66
N GLN A 285 12.07 -7.56 7.63
CA GLN A 285 12.05 -6.10 7.68
C GLN A 285 10.69 -5.58 8.13
N TYR A 286 9.60 -6.19 7.66
CA TYR A 286 8.25 -5.88 8.13
C TYR A 286 8.10 -6.11 9.62
N LYS A 287 8.45 -7.31 10.09
CA LYS A 287 8.34 -7.68 11.49
C LYS A 287 9.18 -6.78 12.39
N ALA A 288 10.44 -6.52 12.00
CA ALA A 288 11.34 -5.65 12.74
C ALA A 288 10.74 -4.23 12.93
N ARG A 289 10.12 -3.67 11.88
CA ARG A 289 9.51 -2.33 11.95
C ARG A 289 8.21 -2.28 12.74
N LEU A 290 7.44 -3.36 12.76
CA LEU A 290 6.27 -3.46 13.64
C LEU A 290 6.66 -3.53 15.12
N GLU A 291 7.83 -4.10 15.42
CA GLU A 291 8.35 -4.26 16.78
C GLU A 291 9.19 -3.07 17.24
N THR A 292 9.62 -2.20 16.31
CA THR A 292 10.40 -0.99 16.63
C THR A 292 9.55 0.02 17.39
N GLU A 293 10.10 0.52 18.50
CA GLU A 293 9.51 1.60 19.28
C GLU A 293 9.86 2.96 18.64
N TYR A 294 8.82 3.71 18.27
CA TYR A 294 8.97 5.05 17.71
C TYR A 294 8.37 6.06 18.69
N SER A 295 9.07 7.15 18.95
CA SER A 295 8.56 8.24 19.78
C SER A 295 7.46 9.02 19.06
N PHE A 296 7.48 9.05 17.72
CA PHE A 296 6.57 9.85 16.91
C PHE A 296 6.19 9.16 15.58
N VAL A 297 5.04 9.51 15.03
CA VAL A 297 4.54 8.92 13.76
C VAL A 297 5.40 9.34 12.55
N ASN A 298 5.97 10.55 12.56
CA ASN A 298 6.87 11.01 11.50
C ASN A 298 8.17 10.17 11.41
N GLN A 299 8.67 9.65 12.53
CA GLN A 299 9.80 8.73 12.54
C GLN A 299 9.46 7.42 11.83
N ARG A 300 8.23 6.92 11.97
CA ARG A 300 7.76 5.70 11.25
C ARG A 300 7.76 5.88 9.74
N TRP A 301 7.27 7.03 9.26
CA TRP A 301 7.30 7.34 7.83
C TRP A 301 8.71 7.52 7.30
N THR A 302 9.56 8.23 8.06
CA THR A 302 10.96 8.42 7.69
C THR A 302 11.70 7.09 7.61
N ASP A 303 11.55 6.23 8.62
CA ASP A 303 12.17 4.90 8.65
C ASP A 303 11.65 3.99 7.53
N LEU A 304 10.36 4.06 7.19
CA LEU A 304 9.79 3.33 6.05
C LEU A 304 10.42 3.76 4.72
N VAL A 305 10.54 5.06 4.46
CA VAL A 305 11.16 5.53 3.22
C VAL A 305 12.63 5.12 3.15
N VAL A 306 13.37 5.24 4.26
CA VAL A 306 14.76 4.77 4.35
C VAL A 306 14.86 3.26 4.10
N ALA A 307 13.93 2.48 4.64
CA ALA A 307 13.85 1.03 4.38
C ALA A 307 13.75 0.70 2.89
N LEU A 308 12.91 1.44 2.17
CA LEU A 308 12.69 1.26 0.76
C LEU A 308 13.93 1.65 -0.04
N MET A 309 14.60 2.75 0.35
CA MET A 309 15.88 3.16 -0.24
C MET A 309 16.99 2.11 -0.05
N GLU A 310 16.97 1.36 1.06
CA GLU A 310 17.92 0.29 1.38
C GLU A 310 17.45 -1.10 0.90
N SER A 311 16.27 -1.19 0.27
CA SER A 311 15.72 -2.46 -0.22
C SER A 311 16.45 -2.96 -1.46
N LYS A 312 16.16 -4.19 -1.88
CA LYS A 312 16.76 -4.78 -3.10
C LYS A 312 16.40 -4.00 -4.37
N ASN A 313 15.22 -3.39 -4.41
CA ASN A 313 14.67 -2.68 -5.57
C ASN A 313 14.11 -1.31 -5.13
N PRO A 314 14.97 -0.32 -4.82
CA PRO A 314 14.55 0.93 -4.18
C PRO A 314 13.59 1.73 -5.05
N ASP A 315 13.87 1.83 -6.35
CA ASP A 315 13.00 2.56 -7.28
C ASP A 315 11.61 1.93 -7.35
N SER A 316 11.53 0.60 -7.47
CA SER A 316 10.24 -0.11 -7.53
C SER A 316 9.45 0.05 -6.23
N GLY A 317 10.10 -0.06 -5.08
CA GLY A 317 9.43 0.04 -3.78
C GLY A 317 8.93 1.45 -3.48
N LEU A 318 9.72 2.48 -3.80
CA LEU A 318 9.32 3.87 -3.63
C LEU A 318 8.23 4.26 -4.63
N THR A 319 8.33 3.83 -5.89
CA THR A 319 7.27 4.07 -6.88
C THR A 319 5.97 3.38 -6.47
N GLU A 320 6.05 2.17 -5.89
CA GLU A 320 4.86 1.50 -5.34
C GLU A 320 4.21 2.30 -4.21
N LEU A 321 5.01 2.76 -3.24
CA LEU A 321 4.52 3.59 -2.14
C LEU A 321 3.84 4.85 -2.68
N CYS A 322 4.48 5.57 -3.59
CA CYS A 322 3.92 6.79 -4.17
C CYS A 322 2.65 6.51 -4.97
N ARG A 323 2.63 5.43 -5.76
CA ARG A 323 1.45 5.03 -6.53
C ARG A 323 0.27 4.77 -5.61
N CYS A 324 0.46 4.04 -4.50
CA CYS A 324 -0.57 3.89 -3.48
C CYS A 324 -1.05 5.24 -2.94
N LEU A 325 -0.12 6.11 -2.52
CA LEU A 325 -0.46 7.40 -1.92
C LEU A 325 -1.25 8.32 -2.85
N VAL A 326 -0.82 8.45 -4.10
CA VAL A 326 -1.51 9.27 -5.11
C VAL A 326 -2.88 8.68 -5.44
N THR A 327 -2.96 7.36 -5.64
CA THR A 327 -4.23 6.72 -5.98
C THR A 327 -5.22 6.68 -4.81
N MET A 328 -4.75 6.76 -3.56
CA MET A 328 -5.57 6.84 -2.34
C MET A 328 -5.93 8.28 -1.94
N ASP A 329 -5.33 9.31 -2.58
CA ASP A 329 -5.44 10.73 -2.20
C ASP A 329 -4.88 11.05 -0.80
N GLU A 330 -3.80 10.36 -0.42
CA GLU A 330 -3.19 10.44 0.93
C GLU A 330 -1.73 10.95 0.89
N PHE A 331 -1.28 11.46 -0.27
CA PHE A 331 0.09 11.91 -0.45
C PHE A 331 0.44 13.08 0.48
N ASP A 332 -0.47 14.04 0.64
CA ASP A 332 -0.28 15.19 1.52
C ASP A 332 -0.07 14.77 2.98
N THR A 333 -0.77 13.73 3.48
CA THR A 333 -0.61 13.21 4.84
C THR A 333 0.82 12.71 5.08
N VAL A 334 1.41 12.00 4.11
CA VAL A 334 2.79 11.51 4.20
C VAL A 334 3.81 12.64 4.00
N GLY A 335 3.55 13.55 3.05
CA GLY A 335 4.38 14.73 2.84
C GLY A 335 4.47 15.60 4.10
N GLN A 336 3.35 15.83 4.78
CA GLN A 336 3.32 16.50 6.07
C GLN A 336 4.08 15.72 7.14
N ALA A 337 3.90 14.40 7.24
CA ALA A 337 4.63 13.58 8.20
C ALA A 337 6.15 13.68 8.00
N LEU A 338 6.64 13.57 6.76
CA LEU A 338 8.07 13.65 6.43
C LEU A 338 8.66 15.05 6.60
N THR A 339 7.87 16.10 6.36
CA THR A 339 8.33 17.49 6.50
C THR A 339 8.03 18.10 7.86
N SER A 340 7.26 17.42 8.73
CA SER A 340 6.96 17.86 10.11
C SER A 340 8.16 18.01 11.05
N PRO A 341 9.22 17.17 11.00
CA PRO A 341 10.33 17.25 11.93
C PRO A 341 11.04 18.61 11.85
N PRO A 342 11.68 19.07 12.94
CA PRO A 342 12.52 20.26 12.90
C PRO A 342 13.67 20.08 11.89
N PRO A 343 14.19 21.16 11.27
CA PRO A 343 15.20 21.07 10.21
C PRO A 343 16.43 20.22 10.54
N ALA A 344 16.86 20.20 11.81
CA ALA A 344 18.01 19.42 12.28
C ALA A 344 17.79 17.90 12.26
N SER A 345 16.55 17.42 12.30
CA SER A 345 16.20 15.98 12.25
C SER A 345 15.51 15.58 10.95
N LEU A 346 15.38 16.51 10.00
CA LEU A 346 14.76 16.25 8.70
C LEU A 346 15.69 15.42 7.82
N ARG A 347 15.23 14.23 7.43
CA ARG A 347 15.92 13.37 6.47
C ARG A 347 15.63 13.84 5.04
N MET A 348 16.44 14.78 4.57
CA MET A 348 16.30 15.38 3.23
C MET A 348 16.40 14.33 2.12
N ASP A 349 17.25 13.34 2.30
CA ASP A 349 17.43 12.20 1.41
C ASP A 349 16.11 11.41 1.24
N ALA A 350 15.39 11.14 2.33
CA ALA A 350 14.09 10.47 2.28
C ALA A 350 13.03 11.31 1.55
N VAL A 351 12.97 12.63 1.82
CA VAL A 351 12.03 13.54 1.13
C VAL A 351 12.33 13.60 -0.37
N GLN A 352 13.61 13.73 -0.73
CA GLN A 352 14.05 13.75 -2.13
C GLN A 352 13.78 12.42 -2.84
N ALA A 353 13.97 11.28 -2.17
CA ALA A 353 13.68 9.97 -2.72
C ALA A 353 12.18 9.83 -3.02
N LEU A 354 11.30 10.25 -2.10
CA LEU A 354 9.85 10.22 -2.32
C LEU A 354 9.43 11.15 -3.47
N ALA A 355 9.94 12.38 -3.50
CA ALA A 355 9.68 13.33 -4.58
C ALA A 355 10.20 12.83 -5.94
N THR A 356 11.31 12.10 -5.95
CA THR A 356 11.83 11.45 -7.16
C THR A 356 10.95 10.27 -7.57
N ALA A 357 10.36 9.53 -6.64
CA ALA A 357 9.57 8.36 -6.98
C ALA A 357 8.10 8.65 -7.33
N CYS A 358 7.55 9.82 -6.94
CA CYS A 358 6.12 10.10 -7.06
C CYS A 358 5.57 10.18 -8.47
N ASN A 359 6.43 10.47 -9.44
CA ASN A 359 6.09 10.61 -10.85
C ASN A 359 4.97 11.64 -11.13
N ASP A 360 4.81 12.62 -10.24
CA ASP A 360 3.90 13.75 -10.37
C ASP A 360 4.66 15.03 -9.98
N HIS A 361 4.76 15.98 -10.91
CA HIS A 361 5.51 17.22 -10.68
C HIS A 361 4.87 18.10 -9.62
N ARG A 362 3.54 18.10 -9.48
CA ARG A 362 2.82 18.92 -8.49
C ARG A 362 3.11 18.42 -7.10
N GLU A 363 3.05 17.11 -6.90
CA GLU A 363 3.36 16.49 -5.61
C GLU A 363 4.83 16.67 -5.22
N ALA A 364 5.76 16.57 -6.18
CA ALA A 364 7.17 16.87 -5.95
C ALA A 364 7.41 18.35 -5.56
N ILE A 365 6.72 19.30 -6.23
CA ILE A 365 6.77 20.73 -5.89
C ILE A 365 6.22 20.99 -4.48
N LYS A 366 5.07 20.41 -4.13
CA LYS A 366 4.48 20.55 -2.78
C LYS A 366 5.45 20.10 -1.69
N LEU A 367 6.11 18.95 -1.87
CA LEU A 367 7.13 18.46 -0.92
C LEU A 367 8.30 19.44 -0.78
N TYR A 368 8.80 19.95 -1.92
CA TYR A 368 9.85 20.96 -1.92
C TYR A 368 9.40 22.21 -1.14
N GLU A 369 8.25 22.77 -1.47
CA GLU A 369 7.74 23.98 -0.81
C GLU A 369 7.51 23.75 0.70
N ALA A 370 6.99 22.60 1.11
CA ALA A 370 6.78 22.25 2.52
C ALA A 370 8.09 22.20 3.33
N VAL A 371 9.18 21.71 2.72
CA VAL A 371 10.52 21.74 3.32
C VAL A 371 11.01 23.18 3.47
N PHE A 372 10.97 23.95 2.38
CA PHE A 372 11.56 25.29 2.34
C PHE A 372 10.75 26.35 3.10
N ALA A 373 9.45 26.15 3.30
CA ALA A 373 8.60 27.04 4.10
C ALA A 373 9.02 27.12 5.58
N LYS A 374 9.70 26.09 6.10
CA LYS A 374 10.08 25.99 7.52
C LYS A 374 11.49 26.48 7.81
N MET A 375 12.24 26.87 6.79
CA MET A 375 13.66 27.13 6.91
C MET A 375 13.94 28.63 6.88
N SER A 376 14.70 29.11 7.87
CA SER A 376 15.19 30.48 7.88
C SER A 376 16.24 30.67 6.78
N ALA A 377 16.40 31.90 6.30
CA ALA A 377 17.39 32.23 5.27
C ALA A 377 18.83 31.79 5.63
N SER A 378 19.15 31.69 6.93
CA SER A 378 20.44 31.23 7.45
C SER A 378 20.64 29.70 7.44
N ASN A 379 19.57 28.90 7.37
CA ASN A 379 19.60 27.44 7.45
C ASN A 379 19.01 26.79 6.18
N MET A 380 19.03 27.48 5.05
CA MET A 380 18.52 26.94 3.80
C MET A 380 19.37 25.75 3.36
N PRO A 381 18.78 24.55 3.20
CA PRO A 381 19.49 23.38 2.70
C PRO A 381 19.95 23.66 1.28
N HIS A 382 20.96 22.91 0.84
CA HIS A 382 21.34 22.95 -0.55
C HIS A 382 20.12 22.68 -1.44
N PRO A 383 19.94 23.46 -2.52
CA PRO A 383 18.92 23.19 -3.51
C PRO A 383 19.00 21.73 -3.94
N TRP A 384 17.85 21.10 -4.13
CA TRP A 384 17.77 19.73 -4.61
C TRP A 384 18.55 19.58 -5.93
N ALA A 385 19.11 18.39 -6.15
CA ALA A 385 19.86 18.13 -7.37
C ALA A 385 18.96 18.36 -8.59
N TRP A 386 19.50 19.02 -9.62
CA TRP A 386 18.75 19.33 -10.85
C TRP A 386 18.21 18.06 -11.53
N THR A 387 18.87 16.92 -11.32
CA THR A 387 18.48 15.60 -11.83
C THR A 387 17.12 15.13 -11.31
N ILE A 388 16.73 15.52 -10.09
CA ILE A 388 15.41 15.22 -9.53
C ILE A 388 14.31 15.89 -10.36
N TRP A 389 14.55 17.15 -10.77
CA TRP A 389 13.61 17.95 -11.55
C TRP A 389 13.65 17.66 -13.05
N ALA A 390 14.75 17.12 -13.56
CA ALA A 390 14.97 16.91 -14.99
C ALA A 390 13.88 16.04 -15.63
N LYS A 391 13.31 15.08 -14.89
CA LYS A 391 12.22 14.23 -15.39
C LYS A 391 10.85 14.90 -15.37
N TYR A 392 10.66 15.92 -14.54
CA TYR A 392 9.41 16.66 -14.39
C TYR A 392 9.36 17.92 -15.25
N VAL A 393 10.48 18.35 -15.81
CA VAL A 393 10.59 19.70 -16.38
C VAL A 393 9.65 19.96 -17.54
N GLU A 394 9.41 18.94 -18.37
CA GLU A 394 8.56 19.09 -19.54
C GLU A 394 7.11 19.30 -19.11
N ASP A 395 6.63 18.48 -18.16
CA ASP A 395 5.28 18.60 -17.60
C ASP A 395 5.09 19.91 -16.82
N MET A 396 6.11 20.33 -16.06
CA MET A 396 6.11 21.64 -15.38
C MET A 396 6.03 22.83 -16.35
N ILE A 397 6.63 22.73 -17.54
CA ILE A 397 6.58 23.79 -18.56
C ILE A 397 5.24 23.83 -19.28
N LEU A 398 4.55 22.68 -19.40
CA LEU A 398 3.25 22.56 -20.05
C LEU A 398 2.09 22.88 -19.10
N ASP A 399 2.28 22.77 -17.79
CA ASP A 399 1.28 23.08 -16.77
C ASP A 399 1.11 24.59 -16.57
N ALA A 400 -0.06 25.12 -16.96
CA ALA A 400 -0.39 26.54 -16.83
C ALA A 400 -0.45 27.04 -15.37
N GLN A 401 -0.57 26.14 -14.39
CA GLN A 401 -0.54 26.49 -12.97
C GLN A 401 0.89 26.68 -12.43
N VAL A 402 1.90 26.22 -13.16
CA VAL A 402 3.30 26.31 -12.75
C VAL A 402 3.97 27.51 -13.42
N ASN A 403 4.38 28.46 -12.60
CA ASN A 403 5.05 29.67 -13.09
C ASN A 403 6.47 29.37 -13.60
N SER A 404 6.83 29.82 -14.81
CA SER A 404 8.19 29.68 -15.37
C SER A 404 9.32 30.10 -14.41
N PRO A 405 9.23 31.21 -13.64
CA PRO A 405 10.22 31.54 -12.62
C PRO A 405 10.47 30.43 -11.58
N LEU A 406 9.44 29.69 -11.18
CA LEU A 406 9.56 28.56 -10.28
C LEU A 406 10.33 27.41 -10.95
N VAL A 407 10.01 27.07 -12.20
CA VAL A 407 10.72 26.04 -12.98
C VAL A 407 12.23 26.31 -12.99
N TRP A 408 12.63 27.55 -13.31
CA TRP A 408 14.04 27.95 -13.31
C TRP A 408 14.69 27.92 -11.92
N LYS A 409 13.93 28.23 -10.86
CA LYS A 409 14.40 28.16 -9.47
C LYS A 409 14.68 26.72 -9.06
N LEU A 410 13.81 25.78 -9.42
CA LEU A 410 13.89 24.37 -9.02
C LEU A 410 15.06 23.65 -9.71
N ILE A 411 15.20 23.82 -11.03
CA ILE A 411 16.26 23.13 -11.79
C ILE A 411 17.65 23.63 -11.39
N ASN A 412 17.79 24.92 -11.05
CA ASN A 412 19.04 25.50 -10.58
C ASN A 412 20.27 25.17 -11.47
N MET A 413 20.17 25.47 -12.76
CA MET A 413 21.21 25.20 -13.78
C MET A 413 22.51 26.01 -13.60
N GLY A 414 22.59 26.89 -12.60
CA GLY A 414 23.74 27.77 -12.37
C GLY A 414 24.93 27.10 -11.70
N ARG A 415 24.76 25.88 -11.15
CA ARG A 415 25.84 25.19 -10.42
C ARG A 415 26.77 24.48 -11.41
N ARG A 416 28.03 24.95 -11.48
CA ARG A 416 29.10 24.21 -12.15
C ARG A 416 29.49 22.97 -11.33
N PRO A 417 29.99 21.90 -11.97
CA PRO A 417 30.55 20.76 -11.25
C PRO A 417 31.63 21.24 -10.26
N PRO A 418 31.74 20.64 -9.06
CA PRO A 418 32.85 20.91 -8.15
C PRO A 418 34.20 20.75 -8.84
N LEU A 419 35.19 21.57 -8.47
CA LEU A 419 36.54 21.57 -9.08
C LEU A 419 37.24 20.21 -8.97
N ASP A 420 36.88 19.40 -7.97
CA ASP A 420 37.45 18.07 -7.71
C ASP A 420 36.74 16.94 -8.49
N THR A 421 35.76 17.27 -9.34
CA THR A 421 35.05 16.28 -10.17
C THR A 421 35.95 15.88 -11.33
N ASP A 422 36.07 14.57 -11.57
CA ASP A 422 36.72 14.02 -12.76
C ASP A 422 36.25 14.74 -14.03
N ALA A 423 37.21 15.14 -14.87
CA ALA A 423 36.96 15.91 -16.08
C ALA A 423 35.95 15.22 -17.01
N GLU A 424 35.96 13.89 -17.06
CA GLU A 424 35.01 13.12 -17.86
C GLU A 424 33.59 13.23 -17.29
N LYS A 425 33.41 13.07 -15.97
CA LYS A 425 32.10 13.23 -15.30
C LYS A 425 31.58 14.65 -15.40
N ALA A 426 32.47 15.64 -15.27
CA ALA A 426 32.11 17.05 -15.45
C ALA A 426 31.63 17.32 -16.89
N ALA A 427 32.29 16.74 -17.89
CA ALA A 427 31.87 16.86 -19.29
C ALA A 427 30.53 16.17 -19.55
N GLN A 428 30.29 14.98 -18.98
CA GLN A 428 29.00 14.29 -19.08
C GLN A 428 27.87 15.09 -18.42
N GLU A 429 28.10 15.68 -17.24
CA GLU A 429 27.10 16.52 -16.57
C GLU A 429 26.78 17.77 -17.39
N VAL A 430 27.80 18.43 -17.98
CA VAL A 430 27.61 19.57 -18.87
C VAL A 430 26.78 19.16 -20.08
N ALA A 431 27.11 18.05 -20.74
CA ALA A 431 26.35 17.55 -21.89
C ALA A 431 24.88 17.26 -21.54
N ALA A 432 24.61 16.62 -20.40
CA ALA A 432 23.27 16.32 -19.93
C ALA A 432 22.46 17.60 -19.63
N LYS A 433 23.09 18.62 -19.03
CA LYS A 433 22.45 19.93 -18.81
C LYS A 433 22.16 20.66 -20.13
N MET A 434 23.07 20.60 -21.10
CA MET A 434 22.86 21.19 -22.43
C MET A 434 21.66 20.55 -23.13
N GLN A 435 21.57 19.21 -23.12
CA GLN A 435 20.41 18.48 -23.67
C GLN A 435 19.11 18.81 -22.95
N LEU A 436 19.13 18.99 -21.62
CA LEU A 436 17.96 19.42 -20.87
C LEU A 436 17.50 20.82 -21.30
N LEU A 437 18.42 21.77 -21.48
CA LEU A 437 18.10 23.13 -21.93
C LEU A 437 17.50 23.14 -23.34
N ASP A 438 17.97 22.28 -24.24
CA ASP A 438 17.39 22.13 -25.58
C ASP A 438 15.94 21.63 -25.49
N ARG A 439 15.69 20.57 -24.70
CA ARG A 439 14.33 20.05 -24.48
C ARG A 439 13.41 21.08 -23.83
N MET A 440 13.89 21.81 -22.83
CA MET A 440 13.15 22.91 -22.23
C MET A 440 12.79 23.99 -23.26
N GLY A 441 13.75 24.40 -24.09
CA GLY A 441 13.54 25.37 -25.16
C GLY A 441 12.42 24.94 -26.09
N GLN A 442 12.45 23.68 -26.53
CA GLN A 442 11.42 23.11 -27.39
C GLN A 442 10.06 23.12 -26.69
N ARG A 443 9.97 22.68 -25.44
CA ARG A 443 8.71 22.67 -24.69
C ARG A 443 8.14 24.07 -24.48
N PHE A 444 8.96 25.08 -24.20
CA PHE A 444 8.49 26.46 -24.09
C PHE A 444 7.84 26.96 -25.39
N THR A 445 8.37 26.60 -26.56
CA THR A 445 7.75 26.96 -27.85
C THR A 445 6.42 26.23 -28.11
N GLN A 446 6.21 25.08 -27.49
CA GLN A 446 5.01 24.25 -27.64
C GLN A 446 3.92 24.56 -26.59
N SER A 447 4.24 25.29 -25.52
CA SER A 447 3.30 25.58 -24.43
C SER A 447 2.21 26.57 -24.87
N PRO A 448 0.92 26.16 -24.89
CA PRO A 448 -0.17 26.99 -25.42
C PRO A 448 -0.54 28.18 -24.50
N HIS A 449 -0.17 28.11 -23.22
CA HIS A 449 -0.49 29.14 -22.23
C HIS A 449 0.56 30.26 -22.16
N LEU A 450 1.68 30.13 -22.88
CA LEU A 450 2.74 31.14 -22.90
C LEU A 450 2.56 32.08 -24.08
N SER A 451 2.66 33.38 -23.82
CA SER A 451 2.77 34.40 -24.88
C SER A 451 4.12 34.33 -25.60
N ASP A 452 4.17 34.75 -26.86
CA ASP A 452 5.40 34.86 -27.66
C ASP A 452 6.53 35.60 -26.89
N ARG A 453 6.17 36.61 -26.09
CA ARG A 453 7.11 37.33 -25.21
C ARG A 453 7.68 36.48 -24.08
N GLN A 454 6.86 35.61 -23.47
CA GLN A 454 7.31 34.68 -22.43
C GLN A 454 8.19 33.59 -23.03
N VAL A 455 7.81 33.04 -24.20
CA VAL A 455 8.62 32.08 -24.95
C VAL A 455 10.00 32.66 -25.25
N LEU A 456 10.08 33.86 -25.82
CA LEU A 456 11.35 34.54 -26.09
C LEU A 456 12.21 34.70 -24.83
N ARG A 457 11.63 35.17 -23.72
CA ARG A 457 12.36 35.33 -22.45
C ARG A 457 12.92 34.00 -21.94
N ASN A 458 12.18 32.91 -22.10
CA ASN A 458 12.64 31.58 -21.69
C ASN A 458 13.75 31.05 -22.61
N LEU A 459 13.65 31.23 -23.94
CA LEU A 459 14.71 30.89 -24.88
C LEU A 459 16.00 31.68 -24.60
N GLN A 460 15.88 32.98 -24.32
CA GLN A 460 17.01 33.82 -23.90
C GLN A 460 17.67 33.31 -22.61
N ARG A 461 16.88 32.82 -21.65
CA ARG A 461 17.41 32.17 -20.44
C ARG A 461 18.13 30.87 -20.76
N CYS A 462 17.59 30.03 -21.65
CA CYS A 462 18.25 28.81 -22.11
C CYS A 462 19.63 29.12 -22.69
N ILE A 463 19.70 30.08 -23.64
CA ILE A 463 20.96 30.54 -24.26
C ILE A 463 21.95 31.06 -23.21
N LYS A 464 21.48 31.86 -22.25
CA LYS A 464 22.33 32.37 -21.16
C LYS A 464 22.95 31.22 -20.37
N HIS A 465 22.17 30.21 -19.99
CA HIS A 465 22.69 29.05 -19.25
C HIS A 465 23.62 28.19 -20.11
N GLN A 466 23.31 27.97 -21.38
CA GLN A 466 24.18 27.23 -22.31
C GLN A 466 25.55 27.89 -22.47
N ARG A 467 25.58 29.22 -22.63
CA ARG A 467 26.84 30.00 -22.67
C ARG A 467 27.64 29.87 -21.38
N VAL A 468 26.99 29.85 -20.21
CA VAL A 468 27.68 29.66 -18.92
C VAL A 468 28.32 28.26 -18.80
N LEU A 469 27.67 27.24 -19.38
CA LEU A 469 28.08 25.84 -19.31
C LEU A 469 29.15 25.46 -20.33
N SER A 470 29.00 25.89 -21.59
CA SER A 470 29.85 25.45 -22.72
C SER A 470 30.50 26.59 -23.50
N GLY A 471 30.23 27.85 -23.13
CA GLY A 471 30.72 29.03 -23.83
C GLY A 471 29.91 29.41 -25.07
N ARG A 472 29.06 28.52 -25.60
CA ARG A 472 28.29 28.74 -26.84
C ARG A 472 26.87 28.15 -26.74
N PRO A 473 25.88 28.74 -27.42
CA PRO A 473 24.56 28.13 -27.55
C PRO A 473 24.56 26.95 -28.51
N THR A 474 23.61 26.04 -28.38
CA THR A 474 23.44 24.90 -29.29
C THR A 474 22.83 25.35 -30.61
N PRO A 475 23.05 24.62 -31.72
CA PRO A 475 22.34 24.87 -32.96
C PRO A 475 20.81 24.80 -32.78
N CYS A 476 20.33 23.82 -32.00
CA CYS A 476 18.91 23.57 -31.75
C CYS A 476 18.18 24.79 -31.18
N ILE A 477 18.72 25.43 -30.13
CA ILE A 477 18.08 26.60 -29.53
C ILE A 477 18.09 27.82 -30.46
N LEU A 478 19.10 27.92 -31.34
CA LEU A 478 19.19 29.00 -32.32
C LEU A 478 18.12 28.86 -33.39
N ASP A 479 17.88 27.64 -33.88
CA ASP A 479 16.85 27.39 -34.89
C ASP A 479 15.45 27.73 -34.33
N MET A 480 15.15 27.32 -33.09
CA MET A 480 13.89 27.71 -32.41
C MET A 480 13.72 29.22 -32.29
N LEU A 481 14.82 29.95 -32.03
CA LEU A 481 14.80 31.40 -31.93
C LEU A 481 14.58 32.07 -33.30
N ILE A 482 15.18 31.52 -34.36
CA ILE A 482 14.98 31.97 -35.75
C ILE A 482 13.50 31.78 -36.14
N ASP A 483 12.93 30.61 -35.89
CA ASP A 483 11.54 30.30 -36.23
C ASP A 483 10.56 31.24 -35.53
N MET A 484 10.80 31.50 -34.24
CA MET A 484 9.95 32.42 -33.46
C MET A 484 10.08 33.87 -33.94
N MET A 485 11.29 34.33 -34.29
CA MET A 485 11.49 35.65 -34.90
C MET A 485 10.86 35.77 -36.29
N ALA A 486 10.92 34.72 -37.11
CA ALA A 486 10.25 34.68 -38.41
C ALA A 486 8.73 34.79 -38.26
N LEU A 487 8.15 34.09 -37.28
CA LEU A 487 6.72 34.16 -36.97
C LEU A 487 6.29 35.55 -36.46
N ASP A 488 7.09 36.18 -35.60
CA ASP A 488 6.88 37.56 -35.15
C ASP A 488 6.87 38.55 -36.33
N LEU A 489 7.79 38.38 -37.29
CA LEU A 489 7.87 39.18 -38.52
C LEU A 489 6.63 38.98 -39.42
N CYS A 490 6.20 37.73 -39.61
CA CYS A 490 4.99 37.41 -40.39
C CYS A 490 3.71 38.03 -39.81
N LYS A 491 3.63 38.19 -38.49
CA LYS A 491 2.46 38.79 -37.80
C LYS A 491 2.40 40.32 -37.93
N GLY A 492 3.26 40.94 -38.74
CA GLY A 492 3.28 42.39 -38.95
C GLY A 492 3.71 43.19 -37.71
N GLN A 493 4.26 42.52 -36.68
CA GLN A 493 4.80 43.19 -35.50
C GLN A 493 6.19 43.73 -35.87
N THR A 494 6.23 44.84 -36.62
CA THR A 494 7.47 45.60 -36.91
C THR A 494 8.00 46.19 -35.61
N GLY A 495 8.76 45.38 -34.87
CA GLY A 495 8.97 45.66 -33.45
C GLY A 495 10.15 44.91 -32.83
N ARG A 496 11.36 45.17 -33.35
CA ARG A 496 12.49 45.82 -32.63
C ARG A 496 13.79 45.38 -33.28
N SER A 497 14.37 46.23 -34.12
CA SER A 497 15.67 46.05 -34.78
C SER A 497 16.76 45.54 -33.82
N ALA A 498 16.69 45.94 -32.55
CA ALA A 498 17.58 45.45 -31.49
C ALA A 498 17.53 43.93 -31.26
N ARG A 499 16.37 43.27 -31.39
CA ARG A 499 16.25 41.80 -31.23
C ARG A 499 16.79 41.04 -32.43
N LEU A 500 16.54 41.56 -33.63
CA LEU A 500 17.10 41.01 -34.87
C LEU A 500 18.61 41.17 -34.88
N ASN A 501 19.12 42.36 -34.55
CA ASN A 501 20.56 42.59 -34.40
C ASN A 501 21.16 41.64 -33.35
N TRP A 502 20.51 41.48 -32.19
CA TRP A 502 20.95 40.53 -31.18
C TRP A 502 20.97 39.07 -31.68
N LEU A 503 19.98 38.62 -32.46
CA LEU A 503 19.98 37.29 -33.07
C LEU A 503 21.12 37.16 -34.09
N MET A 504 21.34 38.17 -34.92
CA MET A 504 22.39 38.16 -35.94
C MET A 504 23.78 38.11 -35.31
N ASP A 505 24.01 38.88 -34.23
CA ASP A 505 25.24 38.82 -33.44
C ASP A 505 25.43 37.41 -32.83
N LEU A 506 24.36 36.84 -32.28
CA LEU A 506 24.37 35.50 -31.69
C LEU A 506 24.69 34.39 -32.71
N ILE A 507 24.14 34.48 -33.93
CA ILE A 507 24.44 33.54 -35.03
C ILE A 507 25.88 33.75 -35.52
N ALA A 508 26.34 34.99 -35.65
CA ALA A 508 27.69 35.29 -36.09
C ALA A 508 28.74 34.72 -35.12
N GLU A 509 28.50 34.82 -33.81
CA GLU A 509 29.35 34.22 -32.79
C GLU A 509 29.38 32.69 -32.82
N THR A 510 28.26 32.04 -33.17
CA THR A 510 28.11 30.58 -33.02
C THR A 510 28.37 29.80 -34.31
N ARG A 511 27.86 30.29 -35.44
CA ARG A 511 27.93 29.67 -36.78
C ARG A 511 28.79 30.46 -37.77
N GLY A 512 29.30 31.62 -37.37
CA GLY A 512 30.15 32.48 -38.20
C GLY A 512 29.37 33.55 -38.98
N PRO A 513 30.06 34.62 -39.44
CA PRO A 513 29.44 35.81 -40.03
C PRO A 513 28.75 35.54 -41.38
N GLN A 514 29.21 34.55 -42.13
CA GLN A 514 28.60 34.18 -43.42
C GLN A 514 27.21 33.57 -43.22
N GLU A 515 27.04 32.72 -42.21
CA GLU A 515 25.75 32.09 -41.91
C GLU A 515 24.77 33.10 -41.32
N ALA A 516 25.25 34.02 -40.47
CA ALA A 516 24.46 35.14 -40.00
C ALA A 516 23.90 35.94 -41.18
N LYS A 517 24.74 36.32 -42.15
CA LYS A 517 24.30 37.07 -43.35
C LYS A 517 23.19 36.34 -44.12
N LYS A 518 23.32 35.04 -44.35
CA LYS A 518 22.28 34.23 -45.02
C LYS A 518 20.96 34.21 -44.26
N VAL A 519 21.00 34.01 -42.94
CA VAL A 519 19.79 34.02 -42.10
C VAL A 519 19.15 35.41 -42.09
N GLY A 520 19.96 36.47 -42.07
CA GLY A 520 19.47 37.85 -42.17
C GLY A 520 18.75 38.14 -43.50
N GLU A 521 19.32 37.71 -44.63
CA GLU A 521 18.71 37.82 -45.95
C GLU A 521 17.38 37.04 -46.02
N ALA A 522 17.33 35.82 -45.45
CA ALA A 522 16.12 35.01 -45.39
C ALA A 522 15.01 35.66 -44.54
N LEU A 523 15.35 36.17 -43.34
CA LEU A 523 14.39 36.89 -42.49
C LEU A 523 13.90 38.19 -43.14
N GLN A 524 14.74 38.88 -43.91
CA GLN A 524 14.37 40.08 -44.67
C GLN A 524 13.39 39.75 -45.81
N MET A 525 13.54 38.60 -46.47
CA MET A 525 12.55 38.12 -47.44
C MET A 525 11.21 37.79 -46.79
N VAL A 526 11.21 37.18 -45.60
CA VAL A 526 9.99 36.89 -44.83
C VAL A 526 9.27 38.18 -44.42
N ALA A 527 10.00 39.19 -43.96
CA ALA A 527 9.45 40.50 -43.61
C ALA A 527 8.83 41.25 -44.81
N ASN A 528 9.35 41.03 -46.02
CA ASN A 528 8.89 41.66 -47.27
C ASN A 528 7.79 40.85 -48.00
N CYS A 529 7.32 39.74 -47.42
CA CYS A 529 6.33 38.87 -48.06
C CYS A 529 4.91 39.47 -47.91
N PRO A 530 4.17 39.72 -49.01
CA PRO A 530 2.93 40.52 -49.01
C PRO A 530 1.71 39.86 -48.35
N ILE A 531 1.84 38.66 -47.77
CA ILE A 531 0.75 37.97 -47.06
C ILE A 531 0.47 38.63 -45.68
N ALA A 532 1.42 39.39 -45.12
CA ALA A 532 1.27 40.10 -43.85
C ALA A 532 0.53 41.45 -43.96
N ALA A 533 0.21 41.93 -45.17
CA ALA A 533 -0.41 43.25 -45.40
C ALA A 533 -1.93 43.19 -45.65
N GLY A 534 -2.56 42.02 -45.55
CA GLY A 534 -3.98 41.85 -45.86
C GLY A 534 -4.70 40.91 -44.90
N ARG A 535 -5.00 41.39 -43.69
CA ARG A 535 -6.20 41.05 -42.89
C ARG A 535 -6.44 42.10 -41.81
#